data_AF-A0A2E5P908-F1
#
_entry.id   AF-A0A2E5P908-F1
#
_cell.length_a   1.000
_cell.length_b   1.000
_cell.length_c   1.000
_cell.angle_alpha   90.00
_cell.angle_beta   90.00
_cell.angle_gamma   90.00
#
_symmetry.space_group_name_H-M   'P 1'
#
loop_
_entity.id
_entity.type
_entity.pdbx_description
1 polymer ?
#
loop_
_entity_poly.entity_id
_entity_poly.type
_entity_poly.pdbx_seq_one_letter_code
_entity_poly.pdbx_strand_id
1 'polypeptide(L)'
;MFGPSYSNKAMLLAVAGLKELDDWIEDDFQNYPPPDIPKNNEWQRTGLGDYFFNSDKKEKAQRRSVFNFGVMTGLAEHYFDGKPTEFDKFLKKAAMSGIHFPKMVMKSQSFAQKYPREFSIGVGWSNEFRKRRNLP
;
A
#
# COMPACT_ATOMS: atom_id res chain seq x y z
N MET A 1 28.44 13.14 12.91
CA MET A 1 26.96 13.20 12.87
C MET A 1 26.51 12.59 11.57
N PHE A 2 25.85 11.43 11.60
CA PHE A 2 25.26 10.84 10.41
C PHE A 2 23.92 11.55 10.16
N GLY A 3 23.83 12.31 9.06
CA GLY A 3 22.58 12.91 8.61
C GLY A 3 21.53 11.84 8.25
N PRO A 4 20.28 12.25 7.97
CA PRO A 4 19.26 11.31 7.52
C PRO A 4 19.74 10.53 6.29
N SER A 5 19.51 9.22 6.29
CA SER A 5 19.99 8.30 5.25
C SER A 5 19.23 8.42 3.93
N TYR A 6 18.30 9.37 3.81
CA TYR A 6 17.47 9.70 2.65
C TYR A 6 17.20 11.21 2.66
N SER A 7 16.93 11.81 1.50
CA SER A 7 16.71 13.26 1.41
C SER A 7 15.32 13.68 1.90
N ASN A 8 15.22 14.95 2.32
CA ASN A 8 13.91 15.56 2.62
C ASN A 8 13.02 15.63 1.37
N LYS A 9 13.62 15.78 0.19
CA LYS A 9 12.88 15.78 -1.09
C LYS A 9 12.21 14.43 -1.33
N ALA A 10 12.95 13.32 -1.16
CA ALA A 10 12.40 11.97 -1.25
C ALA A 10 11.21 11.77 -0.30
N MET A 11 11.34 12.23 0.94
CA MET A 11 10.25 12.15 1.93
C MET A 11 9.00 12.95 1.50
N LEU A 12 9.17 14.18 1.03
CA LEU A 12 8.05 15.02 0.59
C LEU A 12 7.32 14.41 -0.60
N LEU A 13 8.07 13.90 -1.59
CA LEU A 13 7.49 13.24 -2.77
C LEU A 13 6.74 11.96 -2.38
N ALA A 14 7.31 11.13 -1.50
CA ALA A 14 6.64 9.94 -1.00
C ALA A 14 5.36 10.28 -0.24
N VAL A 15 5.37 11.29 0.63
CA VAL A 15 4.16 11.71 1.36
C VAL A 15 3.08 12.20 0.40
N ALA A 16 3.44 13.02 -0.59
CA ALA A 16 2.49 13.50 -1.60
C ALA A 16 1.92 12.36 -2.45
N GLY A 17 2.77 11.43 -2.90
CA GLY A 17 2.35 10.27 -3.68
C GLY A 17 1.45 9.32 -2.88
N LEU A 18 1.77 9.08 -1.60
CA LEU A 18 0.94 8.26 -0.72
C LEU A 18 -0.40 8.92 -0.39
N LYS A 19 -0.45 10.25 -0.32
CA LYS A 19 -1.71 10.99 -0.16
C LYS A 19 -2.59 10.87 -1.40
N GLU A 20 -2.03 11.08 -2.59
CA GLU A 20 -2.74 10.84 -3.85
C GLU A 20 -3.22 9.39 -3.96
N LEU A 21 -2.41 8.43 -3.50
CA LEU A 21 -2.84 7.04 -3.41
C LEU A 21 -4.06 6.89 -2.49
N ASP A 22 -4.00 7.41 -1.27
CA ASP A 22 -5.10 7.26 -0.30
C ASP A 22 -6.40 7.93 -0.78
N ASP A 23 -6.29 9.07 -1.47
CA ASP A 23 -7.43 9.82 -2.02
C ASP A 23 -8.07 9.11 -3.23
N TRP A 24 -7.31 8.34 -4.02
CA TRP A 24 -7.77 7.80 -5.31
C TRP A 24 -7.76 6.29 -5.43
N ILE A 25 -7.23 5.54 -4.45
CA ILE A 25 -7.04 4.09 -4.58
C ILE A 25 -8.35 3.36 -4.87
N GLU A 26 -9.49 3.81 -4.31
CA GLU A 26 -10.77 3.16 -4.56
C GLU A 26 -11.26 3.35 -6.00
N ASP A 27 -11.21 4.59 -6.51
CA ASP A 27 -11.63 4.93 -7.86
C ASP A 27 -10.69 4.33 -8.91
N ASP A 28 -9.38 4.41 -8.69
CA ASP A 28 -8.39 3.87 -9.63
C ASP A 28 -8.45 2.34 -9.68
N PHE A 29 -8.72 1.68 -8.55
CA PHE A 29 -8.94 0.23 -8.51
C PHE A 29 -10.23 -0.20 -9.23
N GLN A 30 -11.30 0.61 -9.17
CA GLN A 30 -12.54 0.33 -9.90
C GLN A 30 -12.36 0.46 -11.42
N ASN A 31 -11.64 1.49 -11.87
CA ASN A 31 -11.42 1.75 -13.30
C ASN A 31 -10.32 0.90 -13.91
N TYR A 32 -9.30 0.54 -13.12
CA TYR A 32 -8.10 -0.18 -13.56
C TYR A 32 -7.78 -1.34 -12.59
N PRO A 33 -8.67 -2.35 -12.52
CA PRO A 33 -8.48 -3.47 -11.59
C PRO A 33 -7.18 -4.23 -11.92
N PRO A 34 -6.35 -4.57 -10.92
CA PRO A 34 -5.17 -5.38 -11.15
C PRO A 34 -5.58 -6.78 -11.64
N PRO A 35 -4.78 -7.40 -12.53
CA PRO A 35 -5.04 -8.76 -12.95
C PRO A 35 -5.04 -9.71 -11.74
N ASP A 36 -6.00 -10.63 -11.71
CA ASP A 36 -6.15 -11.66 -10.68
C ASP A 36 -6.32 -11.14 -9.24
N ILE A 37 -6.75 -9.90 -9.09
CA ILE A 37 -7.21 -9.33 -7.82
C ILE A 37 -8.73 -9.15 -7.93
N PRO A 38 -9.53 -9.90 -7.15
CA PRO A 38 -10.98 -9.77 -7.10
C PRO A 38 -11.48 -8.35 -6.83
N LYS A 39 -12.70 -8.07 -7.28
CA LYS A 39 -13.32 -6.75 -7.18
C LYS A 39 -13.61 -6.37 -5.73
N ASN A 40 -13.73 -5.06 -5.45
CA ASN A 40 -13.93 -4.53 -4.09
C ASN A 40 -15.12 -5.17 -3.35
N ASN A 41 -16.22 -5.43 -4.05
CA ASN A 41 -17.43 -6.07 -3.54
C ASN A 41 -17.27 -7.57 -3.24
N GLU A 42 -16.28 -8.24 -3.84
CA GLU A 42 -15.98 -9.65 -3.61
C GLU A 42 -15.08 -9.85 -2.37
N TRP A 43 -14.49 -8.76 -1.87
CA TRP A 43 -13.48 -8.71 -0.81
C TRP A 43 -13.89 -7.96 0.47
N GLN A 44 -14.89 -7.09 0.41
CA GLN A 44 -15.37 -6.35 1.59
C GLN A 44 -16.24 -7.22 2.51
N ARG A 45 -16.05 -7.03 3.82
CA ARG A 45 -16.96 -7.56 4.84
C ARG A 45 -18.28 -6.81 4.76
N THR A 46 -19.38 -7.54 4.61
CA THR A 46 -20.73 -6.99 4.61
C THR A 46 -21.35 -7.23 5.98
N GLY A 47 -21.20 -6.26 6.89
CA GLY A 47 -21.84 -6.25 8.21
C GLY A 47 -21.09 -6.99 9.34
N LEU A 48 -21.69 -6.96 10.55
CA LEU A 48 -21.11 -7.50 11.79
C LEU A 48 -21.08 -9.04 11.84
N GLY A 49 -22.00 -9.73 11.17
CA GLY A 49 -22.06 -11.20 11.13
C GLY A 49 -20.86 -11.84 10.42
N ASP A 50 -20.36 -11.20 9.35
CA ASP A 50 -19.16 -11.64 8.63
C ASP A 50 -17.88 -11.49 9.46
N TYR A 51 -17.88 -10.61 10.47
CA TYR A 51 -16.70 -10.30 11.28
C TYR A 51 -16.27 -11.47 12.18
N PHE A 52 -17.26 -12.27 12.63
CA PHE A 52 -17.04 -13.34 13.61
C PHE A 52 -17.13 -14.76 13.03
N PHE A 53 -17.86 -14.97 11.92
CA PHE A 53 -18.19 -16.32 11.45
C PHE A 53 -17.69 -16.70 10.05
N ASN A 54 -17.05 -15.78 9.32
CA ASN A 54 -16.61 -16.06 7.93
C ASN A 54 -15.08 -15.99 7.79
N SER A 55 -14.42 -17.14 7.99
CA SER A 55 -12.97 -17.33 7.84
C SER A 55 -12.47 -16.90 6.47
N ASP A 56 -13.24 -17.19 5.42
CA ASP A 56 -12.84 -16.94 4.03
C ASP A 56 -12.85 -15.44 3.73
N LYS A 57 -13.87 -14.71 4.21
CA LYS A 57 -13.89 -13.25 4.10
C LYS A 57 -12.78 -12.59 4.93
N LYS A 58 -12.42 -13.14 6.09
CA LYS A 58 -11.26 -12.67 6.87
C LYS A 58 -9.95 -12.86 6.09
N GLU A 59 -9.77 -14.02 5.44
CA GLU A 59 -8.59 -14.29 4.63
C GLU A 59 -8.50 -13.36 3.41
N LYS A 60 -9.61 -13.18 2.68
CA LYS A 60 -9.70 -12.24 1.54
C LYS A 60 -9.40 -10.81 1.96
N ALA A 61 -9.90 -10.36 3.11
CA ALA A 61 -9.59 -9.04 3.64
C ALA A 61 -8.09 -8.88 3.96
N GLN A 62 -7.44 -9.91 4.53
CA GLN A 62 -5.99 -9.88 4.75
C GLN A 62 -5.20 -9.80 3.45
N ARG A 63 -5.58 -10.60 2.45
CA ARG A 63 -4.99 -10.56 1.10
C ARG A 63 -5.10 -9.18 0.48
N ARG A 64 -6.26 -8.52 0.61
CA ARG A 64 -6.46 -7.12 0.19
C ARG A 64 -5.55 -6.15 0.94
N SER A 65 -5.47 -6.27 2.26
CA SER A 65 -4.58 -5.42 3.06
C SER A 65 -3.12 -5.58 2.64
N VAL A 66 -2.68 -6.81 2.31
CA VAL A 66 -1.34 -7.07 1.79
C VAL A 66 -1.12 -6.49 0.39
N PHE A 67 -2.10 -6.60 -0.51
CA PHE A 67 -2.06 -5.92 -1.81
C PHE A 67 -1.88 -4.40 -1.64
N ASN A 68 -2.73 -3.75 -0.85
CA ASN A 68 -2.64 -2.31 -0.59
C ASN A 68 -1.28 -1.93 0.03
N PHE A 69 -0.77 -2.76 0.93
CA PHE A 69 0.57 -2.58 1.50
C PHE A 69 1.68 -2.71 0.44
N GLY A 70 1.54 -3.64 -0.51
CA GLY A 70 2.42 -3.75 -1.67
C GLY A 70 2.38 -2.50 -2.54
N VAL A 71 1.19 -1.95 -2.82
CA VAL A 71 1.03 -0.70 -3.58
C VAL A 71 1.75 0.46 -2.90
N MET A 72 1.50 0.65 -1.62
CA MET A 72 2.16 1.68 -0.80
C MET A 72 3.68 1.50 -0.79
N THR A 73 4.15 0.26 -0.66
CA THR A 73 5.57 -0.06 -0.60
C THR A 73 6.26 0.27 -1.93
N GLY A 74 5.72 -0.19 -3.06
CA GLY A 74 6.29 0.10 -4.37
C GLY A 74 6.28 1.60 -4.70
N LEU A 75 5.21 2.31 -4.33
CA LEU A 75 5.14 3.76 -4.53
C LEU A 75 6.16 4.51 -3.67
N ALA A 76 6.34 4.13 -2.41
CA ALA A 76 7.35 4.73 -1.54
C ALA A 76 8.78 4.38 -1.99
N GLU A 77 9.02 3.15 -2.45
CA GLU A 77 10.31 2.69 -2.97
C GLU A 77 10.74 3.50 -4.19
N HIS A 78 9.79 3.88 -5.06
CA HIS A 78 10.06 4.73 -6.21
C HIS A 78 10.75 6.06 -5.85
N TYR A 79 10.35 6.69 -4.73
CA TYR A 79 10.89 7.97 -4.30
C TYR A 79 12.11 7.85 -3.39
N PHE A 80 12.45 6.64 -2.93
CA PHE A 80 13.49 6.43 -1.95
C PHE A 80 14.88 6.58 -2.57
N ASP A 81 15.68 7.50 -2.03
CA ASP A 81 17.06 7.77 -2.47
C ASP A 81 18.12 7.36 -1.45
N GLY A 82 17.71 6.60 -0.43
CA GLY A 82 18.53 6.27 0.71
C GLY A 82 19.19 4.88 0.67
N LYS A 83 19.82 4.53 1.78
CA LYS A 83 20.40 3.19 1.97
C LYS A 83 19.29 2.14 2.14
N PRO A 84 19.37 0.95 1.51
CA PRO A 84 18.33 -0.08 1.62
C PRO A 84 17.92 -0.43 3.05
N THR A 85 18.87 -0.44 4.00
CA THR A 85 18.62 -0.71 5.43
C THR A 85 17.72 0.31 6.13
N GLU A 86 17.47 1.46 5.51
CA GLU A 86 16.71 2.58 6.07
C GLU A 86 15.32 2.74 5.43
N PHE A 87 15.02 1.92 4.42
CA PHE A 87 13.74 1.97 3.71
C PHE A 87 12.55 1.70 4.64
N ASP A 88 12.64 0.74 5.56
CA ASP A 88 11.58 0.45 6.52
C ASP A 88 11.22 1.65 7.40
N LYS A 89 12.23 2.44 7.80
CA LYS A 89 12.03 3.68 8.57
C LYS A 89 11.42 4.77 7.69
N PHE A 90 11.87 4.88 6.45
CA PHE A 90 11.34 5.80 5.46
C PHE A 90 9.85 5.52 5.19
N LEU A 91 9.51 4.28 4.85
CA LEU A 91 8.14 3.82 4.56
C LEU A 91 7.20 4.12 5.73
N LYS A 92 7.61 3.75 6.95
CA LYS A 92 6.83 4.04 8.17
C LYS A 92 6.58 5.54 8.33
N LYS A 93 7.60 6.37 8.13
CA LYS A 93 7.48 7.82 8.30
C LYS A 93 6.60 8.46 7.23
N ALA A 94 6.76 8.03 5.97
CA ALA A 94 5.94 8.50 4.86
C ALA A 94 4.47 8.10 5.04
N ALA A 95 4.20 6.82 5.34
CA ALA A 95 2.85 6.31 5.58
C ALA A 95 2.15 7.05 6.72
N MET A 96 2.82 7.24 7.85
CA MET A 96 2.28 7.97 9.01
C MET A 96 1.94 9.44 8.71
N SER A 97 2.48 10.00 7.64
CA SER A 97 2.27 11.41 7.26
C SER A 97 1.34 11.57 6.04
N GLY A 98 1.19 10.55 5.21
CA GLY A 98 0.47 10.63 3.93
C GLY A 98 -0.83 9.83 3.85
N ILE A 99 -1.11 8.93 4.80
CA ILE A 99 -2.27 8.02 4.74
C ILE A 99 -3.19 8.27 5.95
N HIS A 100 -4.51 8.20 5.77
CA HIS A 100 -5.50 8.38 6.85
C HIS A 100 -5.44 7.27 7.91
N PHE A 101 -5.23 6.01 7.51
CA PHE A 101 -5.17 4.85 8.40
C PHE A 101 -3.84 4.07 8.36
N PRO A 102 -2.69 4.72 8.66
CA PRO A 102 -1.38 4.15 8.40
C PRO A 102 -1.08 2.93 9.27
N LYS A 103 -1.54 2.91 10.53
CA LYS A 103 -1.37 1.76 11.43
C LYS A 103 -2.03 0.48 10.90
N MET A 104 -3.17 0.62 10.23
CA MET A 104 -3.89 -0.52 9.66
C MET A 104 -3.14 -1.09 8.46
N VAL A 105 -2.66 -0.21 7.57
CA VAL A 105 -1.88 -0.61 6.39
C VAL A 105 -0.55 -1.25 6.81
N MET A 106 0.17 -0.66 7.76
CA MET A 106 1.45 -1.18 8.26
C MET A 106 1.32 -2.53 8.97
N LYS A 107 0.17 -2.83 9.61
CA LYS A 107 -0.08 -4.15 10.19
C LYS A 107 -0.05 -5.25 9.13
N SER A 108 -0.30 -4.92 7.87
CA SER A 108 -0.26 -5.86 6.74
C SER A 108 1.16 -6.35 6.43
N GLN A 109 2.20 -5.63 6.88
CA GLN A 109 3.59 -6.05 6.73
C GLN A 109 3.83 -7.45 7.30
N SER A 110 3.20 -7.80 8.44
CA SER A 110 3.34 -9.14 9.04
C SER A 110 2.65 -10.25 8.25
N PHE A 111 1.72 -9.89 7.36
CA PHE A 111 1.02 -10.84 6.49
C PHE A 111 1.64 -10.92 5.09
N ALA A 112 2.56 -10.03 4.73
CA ALA A 112 3.18 -9.99 3.40
C ALA A 112 3.91 -11.29 3.04
N GLN A 113 4.58 -11.92 4.02
CA GLN A 113 5.23 -13.23 3.82
C GLN A 113 4.21 -14.36 3.58
N LYS A 114 3.00 -14.24 4.12
CA LYS A 114 1.93 -15.23 3.94
C LYS A 114 1.25 -15.10 2.58
N TYR A 115 1.16 -13.88 2.04
CA TYR A 115 0.51 -13.56 0.77
C TYR A 115 1.47 -12.83 -0.19
N PRO A 116 2.60 -13.45 -0.56
CA PRO A 116 3.66 -12.79 -1.33
C PRO A 116 3.20 -12.44 -2.76
N ARG A 117 2.26 -13.22 -3.31
CA ARG A 117 1.69 -12.96 -4.63
C ARG A 117 0.94 -11.62 -4.65
N GLU A 118 0.05 -11.42 -3.69
CA GLU A 118 -0.74 -10.20 -3.55
C GLU A 118 0.14 -8.99 -3.30
N PHE A 119 1.19 -9.14 -2.49
CA PHE A 119 2.18 -8.09 -2.28
C PHE A 119 2.87 -7.70 -3.59
N SER A 120 3.40 -8.67 -4.35
CA SER A 120 4.08 -8.43 -5.62
C SER A 120 3.16 -7.81 -6.68
N ILE A 121 1.90 -8.23 -6.75
CA ILE A 121 0.90 -7.60 -7.62
C ILE A 121 0.68 -6.14 -7.21
N GLY A 122 0.59 -5.86 -5.91
CA GLY A 122 0.48 -4.50 -5.38
C GLY A 122 1.67 -3.62 -5.79
N VAL A 123 2.89 -4.13 -5.61
CA VAL A 123 4.11 -3.42 -6.04
C VAL A 123 4.07 -3.14 -7.55
N GLY A 124 3.71 -4.13 -8.37
CA GLY A 124 3.56 -3.93 -9.82
C GLY A 124 2.50 -2.88 -10.17
N TRP A 125 1.34 -2.94 -9.51
CA TRP A 125 0.24 -2.01 -9.74
C TRP A 125 0.58 -0.57 -9.32
N SER A 126 1.45 -0.37 -8.32
CA SER A 126 1.92 0.96 -7.90
C SER A 126 2.58 1.74 -9.04
N ASN A 127 3.32 1.05 -9.92
CA ASN A 127 3.94 1.68 -11.08
C ASN A 127 2.90 2.17 -12.09
N GLU A 128 1.85 1.38 -12.30
CA GLU A 128 0.77 1.71 -13.20
C GLU A 128 -0.08 2.86 -12.64
N PHE A 129 -0.37 2.83 -11.34
CA PHE A 129 -1.01 3.96 -10.62
C PHE A 129 -0.21 5.24 -10.80
N ARG A 130 1.10 5.20 -10.54
CA ARG A 130 2.01 6.34 -10.68
C ARG A 130 1.96 6.95 -12.08
N LYS A 131 2.00 6.11 -13.12
CA LYS A 131 1.91 6.54 -14.53
C LYS A 131 0.56 7.20 -14.83
N ARG A 132 -0.57 6.59 -14.42
CA ARG A 132 -1.92 7.14 -14.65
C ARG A 132 -2.11 8.50 -14.00
N ARG A 133 -1.51 8.70 -12.83
CA ARG A 133 -1.62 9.92 -12.03
C ARG A 133 -0.54 10.96 -12.36
N ASN A 134 0.35 10.68 -13.32
CA ASN A 134 1.49 11.53 -13.69
C ASN A 134 2.33 11.96 -12.49
N LEU A 135 2.51 11.05 -11.53
CA LEU A 135 3.34 11.35 -10.37
C LEU A 135 4.83 11.32 -10.75
N PRO A 136 5.64 12.22 -10.17
CA PRO A 136 7.06 12.38 -10.52
C PRO A 136 7.92 11.15 -10.24
#